data_AF-A0A659R0F4-F1
#
_entry.id   AF-A0A659R0F4-F1
#
_cell.length_a   1.000
_cell.length_b   1.000
_cell.length_c   1.000
_cell.angle_alpha   90.00
_cell.angle_beta   90.00
_cell.angle_gamma   90.00
#
_symmetry.space_group_name_H-M   'P 1'
#
loop_
_entity.id
_entity.type
_entity.pdbx_description
1 polymer ?
#
loop_
_entity_poly.entity_id
_entity_poly.type
_entity_poly.pdbx_seq_one_letter_code
_entity_poly.pdbx_strand_id
1 'polypeptide(L)' 'MARKGVDFPVVNDANGALSAGWEISVTPTLVVVSQGRVVFTTSGWTSYWGMKLRLWWAKTF' A
#
# COMPACT_ATOMS: atom_id res chain seq x y z
N MET A 1 -14.99 -4.96 11.67
CA MET A 1 -14.65 -4.83 10.23
C MET A 1 -13.93 -6.08 9.70
N ALA A 2 -14.42 -7.28 10.00
CA ALA A 2 -13.77 -8.56 9.66
C ALA A 2 -14.40 -9.26 8.43
N ARG A 3 -14.83 -8.49 7.42
CA ARG A 3 -15.70 -9.02 6.35
C ARG A 3 -14.96 -9.64 5.15
N LYS A 4 -13.61 -9.58 5.11
CA LYS A 4 -12.82 -10.09 3.97
C LYS A 4 -11.80 -11.18 4.31
N GLY A 5 -11.81 -11.70 5.54
CA GLY A 5 -10.95 -12.83 5.94
C GLY A 5 -9.44 -12.53 5.89
N VAL A 6 -9.05 -11.25 5.91
CA VAL A 6 -7.65 -10.84 5.93
C VAL A 6 -7.35 -10.21 7.27
N ASP A 7 -6.28 -10.68 7.91
CA ASP A 7 -5.83 -10.20 9.21
C ASP A 7 -4.57 -9.34 9.02
N PHE A 8 -4.75 -8.03 9.14
CA PHE A 8 -3.66 -7.05 9.12
C PHE A 8 -4.08 -5.84 9.96
N PRO A 9 -3.11 -5.08 10.51
CA PRO A 9 -3.41 -3.85 11.24
C PRO A 9 -4.12 -2.85 10.33
N VAL A 10 -5.31 -2.41 10.75
CA VAL A 10 -6.08 -1.38 10.05
C VAL A 10 -6.06 -0.10 10.86
N VAL A 11 -5.61 0.99 10.25
CA VAL A 11 -5.67 2.33 10.82
C VAL A 11 -6.76 3.11 10.08
N ASN A 12 -7.76 3.60 10.82
CA ASN A 12 -8.85 4.40 10.24
C ASN A 12 -8.42 5.87 10.16
N ASP A 13 -8.30 6.41 8.96
CA ASP A 13 -7.95 7.80 8.68
C ASP A 13 -9.21 8.65 8.40
N ALA A 14 -9.99 8.94 9.45
CA ALA A 14 -11.32 9.55 9.30
C ALA A 14 -11.31 10.98 8.74
N ASN A 15 -10.24 11.73 8.98
CA ASN A 15 -10.06 13.11 8.51
C ASN A 15 -9.10 13.22 7.31
N GLY A 16 -8.57 12.10 6.82
CA GLY A 16 -7.63 12.08 5.70
C GLY A 16 -6.24 12.65 6.01
N ALA A 17 -5.91 12.90 7.29
CA ALA A 17 -4.66 13.53 7.66
C ALA A 17 -3.44 12.64 7.34
N LEU A 18 -3.57 11.33 7.51
CA LEU A 18 -2.51 10.40 7.13
C LEU A 18 -2.39 10.37 5.61
N SER A 19 -3.50 10.20 4.88
CA SER A 19 -3.50 10.14 3.43
C SER A 19 -2.92 11.41 2.80
N ALA A 20 -3.24 12.58 3.34
CA ALA A 20 -2.69 13.86 2.91
C ALA A 20 -1.18 13.97 3.19
N GLY A 21 -0.71 13.50 4.36
CA GLY A 21 0.72 13.51 4.70
C GLY A 21 1.58 12.62 3.78
N TRP A 22 0.97 11.62 3.14
CA TRP A 22 1.60 10.77 2.12
C TRP A 22 1.32 11.23 0.68
N GLU A 23 0.71 12.41 0.49
CA GLU A 23 0.32 12.98 -0.81
C GLU A 23 -0.57 12.04 -1.66
N ILE A 24 -1.41 11.24 -1.00
CA ILE A 24 -2.29 10.29 -1.67
C ILE A 24 -3.48 11.04 -2.30
N SER A 25 -3.45 11.18 -3.61
CA SER A 25 -4.48 11.92 -4.37
C SER A 25 -5.65 11.04 -4.88
N VAL A 26 -5.42 9.72 -5.06
CA VAL A 26 -6.40 8.80 -5.67
C VAL A 26 -6.48 7.50 -4.89
N THR A 27 -7.68 7.01 -4.58
CA THR A 27 -7.87 5.69 -3.93
C THR A 27 -8.36 4.64 -4.92
N PRO A 28 -7.86 3.39 -4.88
CA PRO A 28 -6.88 2.84 -3.93
C PRO A 28 -5.42 3.19 -4.30
N THR A 29 -4.57 3.53 -3.31
CA THR A 29 -3.10 3.62 -3.46
C THR A 29 -2.42 2.54 -2.64
N LEU A 30 -1.39 1.94 -3.22
CA LEU A 30 -0.56 0.90 -2.63
C LEU A 30 0.88 1.42 -2.58
N VAL A 31 1.47 1.40 -1.39
CA VAL A 31 2.87 1.81 -1.15
C VAL A 31 3.63 0.60 -0.63
N VAL A 32 4.75 0.27 -1.26
CA VAL A 32 5.66 -0.78 -0.84
C VAL A 32 6.86 -0.12 -0.17
N VAL A 33 7.08 -0.47 1.09
CA VAL A 33 8.19 0.03 1.91
C VAL A 33 9.14 -1.13 2.21
N SER A 34 10.44 -0.93 1.95
CA SER A 34 11.51 -1.86 2.30
C SER A 34 12.62 -1.11 3.01
N GLN A 35 13.14 -1.66 4.10
CA GLN A 35 14.23 -1.06 4.90
C GLN A 35 13.99 0.41 5.29
N GLY A 36 12.73 0.76 5.61
CA GLY A 36 12.34 2.13 5.97
C GLY A 36 12.26 3.12 4.80
N ARG A 37 12.40 2.66 3.56
CA ARG A 37 12.31 3.47 2.34
C ARG A 37 11.14 3.03 1.46
N VAL A 38 10.48 3.99 0.83
CA VAL A 38 9.48 3.71 -0.20
C VAL A 38 10.19 3.23 -1.46
N VAL A 39 9.87 2.02 -1.91
CA VAL A 39 10.48 1.41 -3.10
C VAL A 39 9.52 1.36 -4.29
N PHE A 40 8.21 1.27 -4.04
CA PHE A 40 7.19 1.34 -5.10
C PHE A 40 5.91 2.03 -4.61
N THR A 41 5.29 2.80 -5.49
CA THR A 41 3.96 3.39 -5.28
C THR A 41 3.09 3.08 -6.50
N THR A 42 1.83 2.72 -6.28
CA THR A 42 0.87 2.47 -7.36
C THR A 42 -0.51 2.98 -6.95
N SER A 43 -1.08 3.87 -7.76
CA SER A 43 -2.42 4.42 -7.54
C SER A 43 -3.38 3.89 -8.60
N GLY A 44 -4.55 3.42 -8.16
CA GLY A 44 -5.55 2.76 -8.99
C GLY A 44 -5.39 1.25 -9.05
N TRP A 45 -5.86 0.66 -10.14
CA TRP A 45 -5.89 -0.78 -10.33
C TRP A 45 -4.48 -1.33 -10.59
N THR A 46 -4.14 -2.44 -9.93
CA THR A 46 -2.89 -3.16 -10.15
C THR A 46 -3.18 -4.63 -10.43
N SER A 47 -2.28 -5.29 -11.16
CA SER A 47 -2.39 -6.73 -11.41
C SER A 47 -1.79 -7.52 -10.26
N TYR A 48 -2.38 -8.67 -9.96
CA TYR A 48 -1.90 -9.57 -8.92
C TYR A 48 -0.43 -10.00 -9.13
N TRP A 49 -0.09 -10.39 -10.36
CA TRP A 49 1.27 -10.78 -10.74
C TRP A 49 2.26 -9.61 -10.66
N GLY A 50 1.84 -8.43 -11.12
CA GLY A 50 2.65 -7.22 -11.01
C GLY A 50 2.94 -6.85 -9.55
N MET A 51 1.97 -7.05 -8.66
CA MET A 51 2.17 -6.85 -7.22
C MET A 51 3.16 -7.86 -6.64
N LYS A 52 3.01 -9.16 -6.96
CA LYS A 52 3.97 -10.18 -6.51
C LYS A 52 5.40 -9.87 -6.93
N LEU A 53 5.61 -9.41 -8.17
CA LEU A 53 6.94 -9.07 -8.67
C LEU A 53 7.55 -7.88 -7.91
N ARG A 54 6.78 -6.83 -7.62
CA ARG A 54 7.24 -5.67 -6.82
C ARG A 54 7.66 -6.10 -5.42
N LEU A 55 6.88 -6.98 -4.78
CA LEU A 55 7.21 -7.50 -3.44
C LEU A 55 8.45 -8.40 -3.47
N TRP A 56 8.61 -9.24 -4.51
CA TRP A 56 9.81 -10.05 -4.69
C TRP A 56 11.06 -9.18 -4.85
N TRP A 57 10.97 -8.11 -5.65
CA TRP A 57 12.06 -7.14 -5.81
C TRP A 57 12.41 -6.46 -4.49
N ALA A 58 11.41 -5.94 -3.77
CA ALA A 58 11.57 -5.24 -2.48
C ALA A 58 12.15 -6.13 -1.37
N LYS A 59 11.98 -7.45 -1.46
CA LYS A 59 12.59 -8.43 -0.55
C LYS A 59 14.03 -8.75 -0.93
N THR A 60 14.35 -8.73 -2.23
CA THR A 60 15.65 -9.16 -2.76
C THR A 60 16.69 -8.04 -2.68
N PHE A 61 16.26 -6.79 -2.79
CA PHE A 61 17.09 -5.57 -2.77
C PHE A 61 16.53 -4.57 -1.76
#